data_AF-A0A7W0ZXM0-F1
#
_entry.id   AF-A0A7W0ZXM0-F1
#
_cell.length_a   1.000
_cell.length_b   1.000
_cell.length_c   1.000
_cell.angle_alpha   90.00
_cell.angle_beta   90.00
_cell.angle_gamma   90.00
#
_symmetry.space_group_name_H-M   'P 1'
#
loop_
_entity.id
_entity.type
_entity.pdbx_description
1 polymer ?
#
loop_
_entity_poly.entity_id
_entity_poly.type
_entity_poly.pdbx_seq_one_letter_code
_entity_poly.pdbx_strand_id
1 'polypeptide(L)'
;MFCSLDKIDLAADVEGRVVAVQTDHRGPEEAAAAPEISALFAMTRVINARAHLAEEGRPDADVRYAMPGEAPPILREALAATGALLEKGTGGEIEAMGPASEEAAGALADRCFAALARKAAAKVGVRDLGMALRMLEDQTVAAPPLRETDEAEYWSRVLELGALVGELLRAKHPEVGRWIQSDRALVPFGFRIATGEGATVMFPTNRAQRLVEDGREESLFKLLVAAEEALETPPDANSGKFMPSLRGRDTVDLDEVVWRSLVPEEASTLLPIVVCGVDGESTFGMIRGDAMQRPLEDAFEEALANLADERVNQEELHAGGMIVLVVNGSFYAAEKVLDVPFMQGLHDELRAETLAVATPTRGMLLVTNGDDPRMFARFAALARLRYDDSGARSISPAVMLVTDGVVSGYVRETAEP
;
A
#
# COMPACT_ATOMS: atom_id res chain seq x y z
N MET A 1 9.58 20.44 3.77
CA MET A 1 9.97 19.29 4.62
C MET A 1 10.72 18.33 3.73
N PHE A 2 11.99 18.02 4.03
CA PHE A 2 12.82 17.11 3.23
C PHE A 2 13.14 15.86 4.04
N CYS A 3 12.10 15.14 4.46
CA CYS A 3 12.21 13.84 5.11
C CYS A 3 11.09 13.02 4.48
N SER A 4 11.42 12.22 3.47
CA SER A 4 10.43 11.36 2.83
C SER A 4 10.13 10.19 3.76
N LEU A 5 8.84 9.94 4.02
CA LEU A 5 8.42 8.96 5.02
C LEU A 5 8.74 7.52 4.58
N ASP A 6 8.74 7.27 3.27
CA ASP A 6 8.82 5.93 2.68
C ASP A 6 10.06 5.69 1.81
N LYS A 7 11.00 6.64 1.77
CA LYS A 7 12.30 6.45 1.10
C LYS A 7 13.38 6.06 2.10
N ILE A 8 14.21 5.12 1.67
CA ILE A 8 15.45 4.74 2.35
C ILE A 8 16.57 5.49 1.63
N ASP A 9 17.26 6.41 2.31
CA ASP A 9 18.14 7.36 1.60
C ASP A 9 19.40 6.67 1.03
N LEU A 10 20.16 5.94 1.86
CA LEU A 10 21.49 5.46 1.49
C LEU A 10 21.87 4.19 2.25
N ALA A 11 22.37 3.17 1.54
CA ALA A 11 23.14 2.08 2.11
C ALA A 11 24.64 2.37 1.94
N ALA A 12 25.37 2.52 3.04
CA ALA A 12 26.83 2.68 3.03
C ALA A 12 27.49 1.43 3.61
N ASP A 13 28.61 1.02 3.03
CA ASP A 13 29.53 0.07 3.67
C ASP A 13 30.47 0.86 4.59
N VAL A 14 30.28 0.70 5.90
CA VAL A 14 31.14 1.30 6.93
C VAL A 14 31.85 0.16 7.64
N GLU A 15 33.15 0.03 7.38
CA GLU A 15 34.01 -0.99 8.02
C GLU A 15 33.56 -2.45 7.77
N GLY A 16 32.98 -2.74 6.60
CA GLY A 16 32.48 -4.08 6.24
C GLY A 16 31.08 -4.36 6.78
N ARG A 17 30.40 -3.36 7.34
CA ARG A 17 29.00 -3.44 7.76
C ARG A 17 28.14 -2.51 6.92
N VAL A 18 27.04 -3.06 6.44
CA VAL A 18 26.02 -2.28 5.74
C VAL A 18 25.26 -1.45 6.76
N VAL A 19 25.12 -0.17 6.47
CA VAL A 19 24.40 0.80 7.29
C VAL A 19 23.41 1.54 6.42
N ALA A 20 22.13 1.51 6.79
CA ALA A 20 21.14 2.39 6.20
C ALA A 20 21.12 3.73 6.96
N VAL A 21 21.27 4.84 6.24
CA VAL A 21 21.22 6.19 6.83
C VAL A 21 19.88 6.83 6.46
N GLN A 22 19.13 7.27 7.47
CA GLN A 22 17.88 8.02 7.35
C GLN A 22 18.14 9.46 7.76
N THR A 23 18.04 10.39 6.82
CA THR A 23 18.36 11.80 7.06
C THR A 23 17.11 12.60 7.38
N ASP A 24 17.15 13.35 8.47
CA ASP A 24 16.15 14.36 8.82
C ASP A 24 16.80 15.74 8.74
N HIS A 25 16.44 16.53 7.73
CA HIS A 25 17.01 17.86 7.52
C HIS A 25 16.42 18.94 8.43
N ARG A 26 15.42 18.61 9.25
CA ARG A 26 14.78 19.57 10.17
C ARG A 26 15.72 19.92 11.31
N GLY A 27 15.66 21.18 11.74
CA GLY A 27 16.33 21.60 12.97
C GLY A 27 15.58 21.10 14.23
N PRO A 28 16.20 21.15 15.42
CA PRO A 28 15.57 20.69 16.66
C PRO A 28 14.24 21.38 16.97
N GLU A 29 14.14 22.68 16.72
CA GLU A 29 12.92 23.46 16.95
C GLU A 29 11.77 23.05 16.01
N GLU A 30 12.08 22.84 14.73
CA GLU A 30 11.10 22.41 13.73
C GLU A 30 10.57 21.01 14.06
N ALA A 31 11.45 20.08 14.42
CA ALA A 31 11.05 18.74 14.82
C ALA A 31 10.25 18.73 16.14
N ALA A 32 10.53 19.65 17.05
CA ALA A 32 9.79 19.81 18.30
C ALA A 32 8.42 20.49 18.11
N ALA A 33 8.17 21.19 16.99
CA ALA A 33 6.90 21.88 16.73
C ALA A 33 5.73 20.90 16.49
N ALA A 34 6.01 19.73 15.90
CA ALA A 34 5.03 18.68 15.63
C ALA A 34 5.53 17.33 16.19
N PRO A 35 5.61 17.18 17.53
CA PRO A 35 6.34 16.08 18.16
C PRO A 35 5.77 14.70 17.80
N GLU A 36 4.45 14.56 17.69
CA GLU A 36 3.79 13.30 17.33
C GLU A 36 4.09 12.89 15.89
N ILE A 37 4.03 13.85 14.96
CA ILE A 37 4.36 13.60 13.55
C ILE A 37 5.84 13.25 13.43
N SER A 38 6.73 14.00 14.09
CA SER A 38 8.17 13.73 14.10
C SER A 38 8.49 12.32 14.60
N ALA A 39 7.87 11.89 15.71
CA ALA A 39 8.07 10.56 16.26
C ALA A 39 7.56 9.47 15.31
N LEU A 40 6.35 9.61 14.76
CA LEU A 40 5.77 8.65 13.82
C LEU A 40 6.64 8.54 12.56
N PHE A 41 7.08 9.65 11.98
CA PHE A 41 7.99 9.67 10.83
C PHE A 41 9.31 8.94 11.12
N ALA A 42 9.95 9.25 12.25
CA ALA A 42 11.22 8.63 12.60
C ALA A 42 11.06 7.11 12.78
N MET A 43 10.02 6.67 13.49
CA MET A 43 9.75 5.24 13.66
C MET A 43 9.48 4.55 12.32
N THR A 44 8.64 5.13 11.47
CA THR A 44 8.32 4.57 10.14
C THR A 44 9.57 4.37 9.31
N ARG A 45 10.41 5.41 9.19
CA ARG A 45 11.64 5.34 8.39
C ARG A 45 12.62 4.30 8.91
N VAL A 46 12.78 4.18 10.22
CA VAL A 46 13.68 3.19 10.81
C VAL A 46 13.14 1.77 10.61
N ILE A 47 11.87 1.53 10.94
CA ILE A 47 11.26 0.19 10.86
C ILE A 47 11.29 -0.30 9.41
N ASN A 48 10.90 0.52 8.43
CA ASN A 48 10.90 0.14 7.02
C ASN A 48 12.31 -0.11 6.50
N ALA A 49 13.30 0.70 6.90
CA ALA A 49 14.69 0.46 6.53
C ALA A 49 15.22 -0.87 7.09
N ARG A 50 14.87 -1.22 8.33
CA ARG A 50 15.24 -2.52 8.92
C ARG A 50 14.57 -3.69 8.20
N ALA A 51 13.28 -3.57 7.88
CA ALA A 51 12.55 -4.60 7.15
C ALA A 51 13.19 -4.85 5.78
N HIS A 52 13.46 -3.78 5.02
CA HIS A 52 14.13 -3.86 3.73
C HIS A 52 15.52 -4.50 3.82
N LEU A 53 16.35 -4.10 4.79
CA LEU A 53 17.66 -4.72 5.01
C LEU A 53 17.55 -6.21 5.36
N ALA A 54 16.54 -6.62 6.14
CA ALA A 54 16.29 -8.02 6.44
C ALA A 54 15.92 -8.83 5.20
N GLU A 55 15.08 -8.27 4.31
CA GLU A 55 14.73 -8.87 3.01
C GLU A 55 15.96 -9.04 2.10
N GLU A 56 16.91 -8.10 2.15
CA GLU A 56 18.21 -8.21 1.46
C GLU A 56 19.18 -9.22 2.12
N GLY A 57 18.74 -9.97 3.13
CA GLY A 57 19.57 -10.94 3.85
C GLY A 57 20.57 -10.28 4.82
N ARG A 58 20.28 -9.05 5.27
CA ARG A 58 21.13 -8.24 6.17
C ARG A 58 20.36 -7.82 7.44
N PRO A 59 19.76 -8.76 8.21
CA PRO A 59 18.93 -8.42 9.37
C PRO A 59 19.71 -7.74 10.53
N ASP A 60 21.03 -7.89 10.55
CA ASP A 60 21.93 -7.31 11.55
C ASP A 60 22.54 -5.96 11.12
N ALA A 61 22.12 -5.41 9.97
CA ALA A 61 22.59 -4.11 9.50
C ALA A 61 22.06 -2.98 10.39
N ASP A 62 22.91 -1.98 10.63
CA ASP A 62 22.57 -0.83 11.47
C ASP A 62 21.71 0.17 10.69
N VAL A 63 20.75 0.79 11.38
CA VAL A 63 20.01 1.94 10.85
C VAL A 63 20.38 3.18 11.64
N ARG A 64 21.01 4.15 10.96
CA ARG A 64 21.38 5.46 11.52
C ARG A 64 20.32 6.49 11.19
N TYR A 65 19.92 7.27 12.17
CA TYR A 65 19.06 8.43 12.01
C TYR A 65 19.91 9.68 12.20
N ALA A 66 20.13 10.43 11.12
CA ALA A 66 20.98 11.61 11.11
C ALA A 66 20.15 12.89 11.14
N MET A 67 20.39 13.74 12.14
CA MET A 67 19.68 15.01 12.32
C MET A 67 20.67 16.15 12.64
N PRO A 68 20.45 17.38 12.12
CA PRO A 68 21.15 18.56 12.59
C PRO A 68 20.86 18.86 14.06
N GLY A 69 21.91 18.90 14.89
CA GLY A 69 21.81 19.30 16.29
C GLY A 69 21.31 18.20 17.23
N GLU A 70 20.78 18.59 18.39
CA GLU A 70 20.30 17.65 19.41
C GLU A 70 18.85 17.23 19.12
N ALA A 71 18.61 15.91 19.07
CA ALA A 71 17.28 15.37 18.85
C ALA A 71 16.34 15.68 20.03
N PRO A 72 15.13 16.22 19.78
CA PRO A 72 14.09 16.39 20.80
C PRO A 72 13.80 15.10 21.59
N PRO A 73 13.38 15.17 22.86
CA PRO A 73 13.17 13.99 23.71
C PRO A 73 12.26 12.92 23.10
N ILE A 74 11.18 13.33 22.42
CA ILE A 74 10.25 12.38 21.79
C ILE A 74 10.87 11.64 20.59
N LEU A 75 11.78 12.29 19.86
CA LEU A 75 12.54 11.65 18.77
C LEU A 75 13.54 10.67 19.34
N ARG A 76 14.22 11.03 20.44
CA ARG A 76 15.12 10.10 21.14
C ARG A 76 14.36 8.87 21.65
N GLU A 77 13.16 9.04 22.19
CA GLU A 77 12.29 7.93 22.58
C GLU A 77 11.89 7.06 21.39
N ALA A 78 11.52 7.67 20.26
CA ALA A 78 11.21 6.96 19.01
C ALA A 78 12.38 6.12 18.52
N LEU A 79 13.58 6.70 18.45
CA LEU A 79 14.78 6.00 18.00
C LEU A 79 15.18 4.86 18.95
N ALA A 80 15.00 5.04 20.25
CA ALA A 80 15.20 3.98 21.24
C ALA A 80 14.22 2.83 21.05
N ALA A 81 12.92 3.12 20.84
CA ALA A 81 11.90 2.12 20.62
C ALA A 81 12.16 1.26 19.37
N THR A 82 12.73 1.86 18.32
CA THR A 82 13.05 1.17 17.06
C THR A 82 14.47 0.63 16.97
N GLY A 83 15.29 0.83 18.00
CA GLY A 83 16.69 0.38 18.04
C GLY A 83 17.60 1.06 17.01
N ALA A 84 17.31 2.31 16.65
CA ALA A 84 18.17 3.09 15.76
C ALA A 84 19.43 3.61 16.47
N LEU A 85 20.44 3.95 15.67
CA LEU A 85 21.57 4.77 16.11
C LEU A 85 21.28 6.24 15.78
N LEU A 86 21.53 7.16 16.69
CA LEU A 86 21.39 8.60 16.45
C LEU A 86 22.75 9.19 16.04
N GLU A 87 22.81 9.84 14.88
CA GLU A 87 23.98 10.58 14.41
C GLU A 87 23.76 12.09 14.63
N LYS A 88 24.60 12.70 15.46
CA LYS A 88 24.49 14.12 15.85
C LYS A 88 25.19 15.03 14.86
N GLY A 89 24.47 15.50 13.84
CA GLY A 89 25.04 16.27 12.71
C GLY A 89 25.75 15.39 11.69
N THR A 90 25.98 15.91 10.48
CA THR A 90 26.55 15.13 9.37
C THR A 90 28.00 14.70 9.66
N GLY A 91 28.23 13.39 9.78
CA GLY A 91 29.53 12.82 10.16
C GLY A 91 29.85 12.98 11.66
N GLY A 92 28.83 13.18 12.48
CA GLY A 92 28.95 13.44 13.91
C GLY A 92 29.11 12.21 14.79
N GLU A 93 29.01 12.42 16.11
CA GLU A 93 29.03 11.34 17.10
C GLU A 93 27.80 10.43 16.92
N ILE A 94 28.03 9.12 16.97
CA ILE A 94 27.00 8.09 16.85
C ILE A 94 26.65 7.61 18.26
N GLU A 95 25.38 7.75 18.62
CA GLU A 95 24.82 7.34 19.90
C GLU A 95 23.90 6.13 19.71
N ALA A 96 24.17 5.03 20.42
CA ALA A 96 23.30 3.86 20.41
C ALA A 96 22.11 4.05 21.35
N MET A 97 20.89 3.89 20.83
CA MET A 97 19.66 4.18 21.60
C MET A 97 19.10 2.97 22.36
N GLY A 98 19.61 1.76 22.10
CA GLY A 98 19.17 0.51 22.73
C GLY A 98 18.67 -0.52 21.71
N PRO A 99 18.22 -1.71 22.15
CA PRO A 99 17.63 -2.71 21.26
C PRO A 99 16.22 -2.32 20.82
N ALA A 100 15.85 -2.68 19.59
CA ALA A 100 14.50 -2.49 19.08
C ALA A 100 13.45 -3.29 19.89
N SER A 101 12.26 -2.73 20.06
CA SER A 101 11.14 -3.36 20.74
C SER A 101 9.83 -2.99 20.06
N GLU A 102 9.17 -3.97 19.45
CA GLU A 102 7.86 -3.77 18.79
C GLU A 102 6.78 -3.31 19.77
N GLU A 103 6.84 -3.78 21.02
CA GLU A 103 5.95 -3.35 22.08
C GLU A 103 6.18 -1.86 22.42
N ALA A 104 7.44 -1.44 22.57
CA ALA A 104 7.77 -0.05 22.87
C ALA A 104 7.37 0.88 21.70
N ALA A 105 7.64 0.45 20.46
CA ALA A 105 7.27 1.20 19.26
C ALA A 105 5.75 1.34 19.13
N GLY A 106 5.01 0.23 19.29
CA GLY A 106 3.55 0.24 19.30
C GLY A 106 2.98 1.12 20.41
N ALA A 107 3.52 1.05 21.63
CA ALA A 107 3.07 1.88 22.75
C ALA A 107 3.35 3.38 22.55
N LEU A 108 4.48 3.74 21.92
CA LEU A 108 4.78 5.13 21.58
C LEU A 108 3.88 5.63 20.43
N ALA A 109 3.68 4.82 19.40
CA ALA A 109 2.76 5.13 18.30
C ALA A 109 1.34 5.35 18.82
N ASP A 110 0.86 4.50 19.73
CA ASP A 110 -0.46 4.63 20.35
C ASP A 110 -0.67 6.00 21.01
N ARG A 111 0.32 6.46 21.79
CA ARG A 111 0.28 7.78 22.43
C ARG A 111 0.37 8.91 21.40
N CYS A 112 1.22 8.78 20.38
CA CYS A 112 1.40 9.79 19.33
C CYS A 112 0.13 9.96 18.50
N PHE A 113 -0.49 8.86 18.03
CA PHE A 113 -1.75 8.93 17.29
C PHE A 113 -2.89 9.50 18.15
N ALA A 114 -3.01 9.11 19.42
CA ALA A 114 -4.03 9.67 20.30
C ALA A 114 -3.86 11.19 20.49
N ALA A 115 -2.62 11.67 20.65
CA ALA A 115 -2.33 13.11 20.73
C ALA A 115 -2.55 13.84 19.40
N LEU A 116 -2.17 13.22 18.27
CA LEU A 116 -2.37 13.75 16.93
C LEU A 116 -3.85 13.91 16.58
N ALA A 117 -4.70 12.94 16.95
CA ALA A 117 -6.15 13.01 16.73
C ALA A 117 -6.76 14.25 17.41
N ARG A 118 -6.35 14.53 18.66
CA ARG A 118 -6.80 15.74 19.39
C ARG A 118 -6.32 17.03 18.71
N LYS A 119 -5.08 17.05 18.21
CA LYS A 119 -4.55 18.20 17.47
C LYS A 119 -5.27 18.41 16.14
N ALA A 120 -5.55 17.34 15.40
CA ALA A 120 -6.30 17.38 14.15
C ALA A 120 -7.74 17.89 14.36
N ALA A 121 -8.42 17.42 15.41
CA ALA A 121 -9.74 17.93 15.78
C ALA A 121 -9.72 19.43 16.13
N ALA A 122 -8.72 19.86 16.90
CA ALA A 122 -8.52 21.27 17.22
C ALA A 122 -8.20 22.13 15.98
N LYS A 123 -7.41 21.62 15.03
CA LYS A 123 -7.05 22.27 13.75
C LYS A 123 -8.28 22.61 12.92
N VAL A 124 -9.28 21.72 12.88
CA VAL A 124 -10.56 21.97 12.18
C VAL A 124 -11.63 22.63 13.06
N GLY A 125 -11.31 22.96 14.31
CA GLY A 125 -12.15 23.76 15.19
C GLY A 125 -13.29 23.02 15.89
N VAL A 126 -13.23 21.69 16.01
CA VAL A 126 -14.28 20.88 16.65
C VAL A 126 -13.72 19.92 17.70
N ARG A 127 -14.56 19.54 18.66
CA ARG A 127 -14.20 18.56 19.71
C ARG A 127 -14.69 17.15 19.41
N ASP A 128 -15.78 17.04 18.65
CA ASP A 128 -16.34 15.75 18.25
C ASP A 128 -15.45 15.12 17.17
N LEU A 129 -14.92 13.93 17.44
CA LEU A 129 -13.96 13.27 16.53
C LEU A 129 -14.61 12.83 15.21
N GLY A 130 -15.89 12.47 15.22
CA GLY A 130 -16.62 12.10 14.00
C GLY A 130 -16.80 13.31 13.08
N MET A 131 -17.20 14.45 13.65
CA MET A 131 -17.28 15.72 12.93
C MET A 131 -15.89 16.17 12.45
N ALA A 132 -14.85 16.04 13.28
CA ALA A 132 -13.48 16.35 12.90
C ALA A 132 -13.03 15.54 11.68
N LEU A 133 -13.29 14.22 11.70
CA LEU A 133 -12.97 13.32 10.58
C LEU A 133 -13.69 13.76 9.32
N ARG A 134 -15.01 13.96 9.37
CA ARG A 134 -15.80 14.41 8.21
C ARG A 134 -15.28 15.73 7.64
N MET A 135 -15.02 16.73 8.49
CA MET A 135 -14.51 18.02 8.04
C MET A 135 -13.12 17.90 7.41
N LEU A 136 -12.24 17.09 8.00
CA LEU A 136 -10.89 16.89 7.46
C LEU A 136 -10.93 16.09 6.15
N GLU A 137 -11.80 15.09 6.00
CA GLU A 137 -12.03 14.40 4.72
C GLU A 137 -12.53 15.37 3.66
N ASP A 138 -13.55 16.18 3.96
CA ASP A 138 -14.10 17.17 3.02
C ASP A 138 -13.03 18.17 2.55
N GLN A 139 -12.20 18.67 3.48
CA GLN A 139 -11.06 19.55 3.15
C GLN A 139 -10.02 18.84 2.28
N THR A 140 -9.74 17.56 2.56
CA THR A 140 -8.78 16.75 1.80
C THR A 140 -9.26 16.51 0.38
N VAL A 141 -10.53 16.12 0.20
CA VAL A 141 -11.09 15.88 -1.13
C VAL A 141 -11.21 17.17 -1.94
N ALA A 142 -11.51 18.31 -1.29
CA ALA A 142 -11.60 19.59 -1.98
C ALA A 142 -10.24 20.15 -2.43
N ALA A 143 -9.17 19.84 -1.69
CA ALA A 143 -7.81 20.28 -1.98
C ALA A 143 -6.80 19.19 -1.55
N PRO A 144 -6.66 18.11 -2.34
CA PRO A 144 -5.81 16.99 -1.97
C PRO A 144 -4.35 17.44 -2.01
N PRO A 145 -3.58 17.26 -0.91
CA PRO A 145 -2.14 17.52 -0.96
C PRO A 145 -1.50 16.54 -1.94
N LEU A 146 -0.68 17.05 -2.87
CA LEU A 146 0.04 16.20 -3.82
C LEU A 146 1.41 15.84 -3.24
N ARG A 147 1.70 14.55 -3.20
CA ARG A 147 2.95 14.01 -2.68
C ARG A 147 4.19 14.61 -3.34
N GLU A 148 4.14 14.83 -4.65
CA GLU A 148 5.26 15.37 -5.44
C GLU A 148 5.57 16.85 -5.11
N THR A 149 4.54 17.63 -4.75
CA THR A 149 4.69 19.08 -4.54
C THR A 149 4.86 19.45 -3.09
N ASP A 150 4.20 18.71 -2.19
CA ASP A 150 4.21 18.97 -0.75
C ASP A 150 4.07 17.65 0.02
N GLU A 151 5.14 16.86 -0.01
CA GLU A 151 5.24 15.59 0.70
C GLU A 151 4.97 15.74 2.21
N ALA A 152 5.30 16.91 2.77
CA ALA A 152 5.08 17.25 4.16
C ALA A 152 3.60 17.22 4.54
N GLU A 153 2.81 18.01 3.82
CA GLU A 153 1.37 18.13 4.06
C GLU A 153 0.66 16.84 3.66
N TYR A 154 1.13 16.17 2.59
CA TYR A 154 0.60 14.86 2.18
C TYR A 154 0.65 13.85 3.34
N TRP A 155 1.84 13.58 3.89
CA TRP A 155 1.98 12.60 4.96
C TRP A 155 1.38 13.07 6.28
N SER A 156 1.47 14.37 6.59
CA SER A 156 0.78 14.93 7.76
C SER A 156 -0.72 14.70 7.66
N ARG A 157 -1.32 14.89 6.48
CA ARG A 157 -2.75 14.65 6.26
C ARG A 157 -3.12 13.18 6.44
N VAL A 158 -2.32 12.27 5.88
CA VAL A 158 -2.52 10.81 6.04
C VAL A 158 -2.50 10.42 7.52
N LEU A 159 -1.52 10.90 8.29
CA LEU A 159 -1.40 10.60 9.71
C LEU A 159 -2.52 11.24 10.55
N GLU A 160 -2.93 12.48 10.23
CA GLU A 160 -4.05 13.16 10.91
C GLU A 160 -5.38 12.42 10.71
N LEU A 161 -5.71 12.03 9.47
CA LEU A 161 -6.90 11.23 9.15
C LEU A 161 -6.85 9.85 9.82
N GLY A 162 -5.70 9.17 9.75
CA GLY A 162 -5.47 7.88 10.40
C GLY A 162 -5.63 7.96 11.92
N ALA A 163 -5.14 9.03 12.54
CA ALA A 163 -5.27 9.27 13.97
C ALA A 163 -6.74 9.44 14.39
N LEU A 164 -7.50 10.26 13.67
CA LEU A 164 -8.91 10.51 13.96
C LEU A 164 -9.75 9.23 13.90
N VAL A 165 -9.61 8.44 12.83
CA VAL A 165 -10.35 7.18 12.71
C VAL A 165 -9.88 6.14 13.72
N GLY A 166 -8.58 6.11 14.07
CA GLY A 166 -8.05 5.24 15.12
C GLY A 166 -8.69 5.51 16.49
N GLU A 167 -8.87 6.78 16.86
CA GLU A 167 -9.55 7.12 18.11
C GLU A 167 -11.06 6.85 18.08
N LEU A 168 -11.70 6.93 16.91
CA LEU A 168 -13.09 6.47 16.74
C LEU A 168 -13.21 4.94 16.89
N LEU A 169 -12.28 4.17 16.34
CA LEU A 169 -12.18 2.72 16.56
C LEU A 169 -11.93 2.41 18.04
N ARG A 170 -11.03 3.16 18.71
CA ARG A 170 -10.79 3.03 20.15
C ARG A 170 -12.05 3.26 20.97
N ALA A 171 -12.85 4.27 20.62
CA ALA A 171 -14.10 4.58 21.30
C ALA A 171 -15.13 3.44 21.18
N LYS A 172 -15.14 2.72 20.04
CA LYS A 172 -15.98 1.52 19.86
C LYS A 172 -15.41 0.29 20.57
N HIS A 173 -14.09 0.18 20.72
CA HIS A 173 -13.41 -1.00 21.26
C HIS A 173 -12.43 -0.63 22.39
N PRO A 174 -12.89 -0.08 23.53
CA PRO A 174 -12.01 0.55 24.53
C PRO A 174 -11.06 -0.41 25.25
N GLU A 175 -11.40 -1.70 25.35
CA GLU A 175 -10.60 -2.69 26.08
C GLU A 175 -9.40 -3.21 25.29
N VAL A 176 -9.52 -3.24 23.96
CA VAL A 176 -8.55 -3.89 23.05
C VAL A 176 -7.92 -2.92 22.05
N GLY A 177 -8.63 -1.82 21.77
CA GLY A 177 -8.32 -0.77 20.80
C GLY A 177 -7.00 -0.09 21.10
N ARG A 178 -5.97 -0.46 20.34
CA ARG A 178 -4.67 0.18 20.42
C ARG A 178 -3.91 0.06 19.11
N TRP A 179 -3.02 1.01 18.88
CA TRP A 179 -2.01 0.90 17.82
C TRP A 179 -0.95 -0.14 18.21
N ILE A 180 -0.52 -0.92 17.23
CA ILE A 180 0.55 -1.92 17.34
C ILE A 180 1.47 -1.79 16.13
N GLN A 181 2.74 -2.15 16.28
CA GLN A 181 3.63 -2.27 15.12
C GLN A 181 3.12 -3.40 14.20
N SER A 182 3.22 -3.19 12.89
CA SER A 182 2.91 -4.19 11.86
C SER A 182 3.74 -3.90 10.61
N ASP A 183 4.18 -4.96 9.94
CA ASP A 183 4.90 -4.96 8.65
C ASP A 183 3.96 -4.87 7.43
N ARG A 184 2.65 -4.96 7.62
CA ARG A 184 1.66 -5.03 6.53
C ARG A 184 1.28 -3.68 5.91
N ALA A 185 1.95 -2.61 6.31
CA ALA A 185 1.61 -1.24 5.91
C ALA A 185 2.84 -0.35 5.84
N LEU A 186 2.80 0.62 4.91
CA LEU A 186 3.90 1.56 4.71
C LEU A 186 4.16 2.44 5.93
N VAL A 187 3.10 2.91 6.59
CA VAL A 187 3.20 3.35 7.98
C VAL A 187 3.04 2.09 8.82
N PRO A 188 4.09 1.61 9.52
CA PRO A 188 4.16 0.24 10.05
C PRO A 188 3.40 0.10 11.37
N PHE A 189 2.19 0.64 11.41
CA PHE A 189 1.31 0.64 12.57
C PHE A 189 -0.12 0.29 12.14
N GLY A 190 -0.63 -0.80 12.71
CA GLY A 190 -2.02 -1.22 12.59
C GLY A 190 -2.81 -0.88 13.85
N PHE A 191 -4.12 -0.72 13.72
CA PHE A 191 -5.04 -0.52 14.84
C PHE A 191 -5.74 -1.84 15.16
N ARG A 192 -5.41 -2.43 16.31
CA ARG A 192 -5.97 -3.70 16.74
C ARG A 192 -7.36 -3.51 17.34
N ILE A 193 -8.35 -4.27 16.88
CA ILE A 193 -9.73 -4.22 17.35
C ILE A 193 -10.23 -5.53 17.98
N ALA A 194 -9.44 -6.60 17.92
CA ALA A 194 -9.70 -7.86 18.60
C ALA A 194 -8.40 -8.50 19.14
N THR A 195 -8.53 -9.41 20.11
CA THR A 195 -7.41 -10.18 20.68
C THR A 195 -7.62 -11.68 20.47
N GLY A 196 -6.53 -12.43 20.33
CA GLY A 196 -6.55 -13.88 20.17
C GLY A 196 -5.87 -14.33 18.88
N GLU A 197 -5.99 -15.62 18.59
CA GLU A 197 -5.56 -16.20 17.31
C GLU A 197 -6.42 -15.60 16.20
N GLY A 198 -5.78 -14.96 15.21
CA GLY A 198 -6.50 -14.17 14.19
C GLY A 198 -6.92 -12.77 14.64
N ALA A 199 -6.21 -12.14 15.58
CA ALA A 199 -6.47 -10.77 16.02
C ALA A 199 -6.73 -9.81 14.84
N THR A 200 -7.92 -9.23 14.79
CA THR A 200 -8.29 -8.30 13.72
C THR A 200 -7.54 -6.98 13.88
N VAL A 201 -6.79 -6.62 12.85
CA VAL A 201 -6.01 -5.39 12.75
C VAL A 201 -6.49 -4.60 11.54
N MET A 202 -6.85 -3.35 11.77
CA MET A 202 -7.22 -2.38 10.74
C MET A 202 -6.02 -1.51 10.39
N PHE A 203 -5.98 -0.97 9.18
CA PHE A 203 -4.89 -0.09 8.74
C PHE A 203 -5.42 1.30 8.37
N PRO A 204 -5.75 2.14 9.38
CA PRO A 204 -6.21 3.51 9.18
C PRO A 204 -5.39 4.35 8.21
N THR A 205 -4.06 4.27 8.31
CA THR A 205 -3.13 5.07 7.50
C THR A 205 -3.17 4.65 6.03
N ASN A 206 -3.27 3.36 5.73
CA ASN A 206 -3.44 2.87 4.35
C ASN A 206 -4.76 3.37 3.73
N ARG A 207 -5.86 3.39 4.52
CA ARG A 207 -7.13 3.94 4.02
C ARG A 207 -7.08 5.46 3.88
N ALA A 208 -6.44 6.16 4.82
CA ALA A 208 -6.24 7.60 4.74
C ALA A 208 -5.41 8.02 3.52
N GLN A 209 -4.37 7.24 3.19
CA GLN A 209 -3.59 7.44 1.97
C GLN A 209 -4.47 7.33 0.72
N ARG A 210 -5.29 6.26 0.64
CA ARG A 210 -6.23 6.07 -0.47
C ARG A 210 -7.27 7.21 -0.55
N LEU A 211 -7.75 7.74 0.56
CA LEU A 211 -8.62 8.94 0.53
C LEU A 211 -7.91 10.14 -0.11
N VAL A 212 -6.66 10.40 0.26
CA VAL A 212 -5.89 11.53 -0.28
C VAL A 212 -5.68 11.36 -1.80
N GLU A 213 -5.44 10.14 -2.26
CA GLU A 213 -5.12 9.83 -3.67
C GLU A 213 -6.37 9.65 -4.56
N ASP A 214 -7.36 8.91 -4.09
CA ASP A 214 -8.54 8.46 -4.86
C ASP A 214 -9.82 9.22 -4.50
N GLY A 215 -9.79 10.02 -3.44
CA GLY A 215 -10.89 10.87 -3.04
C GLY A 215 -12.00 10.14 -2.26
N ARG A 216 -13.23 10.62 -2.43
CA ARG A 216 -14.36 10.35 -1.50
C ARG A 216 -14.76 8.87 -1.41
N GLU A 217 -14.50 8.08 -2.45
CA GLU A 217 -14.83 6.64 -2.42
C GLU A 217 -14.02 5.87 -1.37
N GLU A 218 -12.90 6.42 -0.94
CA GLU A 218 -12.01 5.82 0.04
C GLU A 218 -12.24 6.36 1.46
N SER A 219 -13.43 6.94 1.75
CA SER A 219 -13.80 7.46 3.07
C SER A 219 -13.42 6.52 4.22
N LEU A 220 -12.87 7.09 5.29
CA LEU A 220 -12.49 6.40 6.53
C LEU A 220 -13.73 5.98 7.32
N PHE A 221 -14.90 6.57 7.06
CA PHE A 221 -16.16 6.05 7.62
C PHE A 221 -16.46 4.64 7.10
N LYS A 222 -16.08 4.32 5.85
CA LYS A 222 -16.20 2.95 5.33
C LYS A 222 -15.27 1.98 6.10
N LEU A 223 -14.12 2.44 6.61
CA LEU A 223 -13.26 1.62 7.48
C LEU A 223 -13.91 1.36 8.85
N LEU A 224 -14.66 2.31 9.40
CA LEU A 224 -15.41 2.10 10.64
C LEU A 224 -16.51 1.04 10.48
N VAL A 225 -17.16 1.01 9.32
CA VAL A 225 -18.14 -0.03 8.96
C VAL A 225 -17.44 -1.38 8.77
N ALA A 226 -16.35 -1.42 8.00
CA ALA A 226 -15.53 -2.62 7.80
C ALA A 226 -15.07 -3.25 9.12
N ALA A 227 -14.74 -2.41 10.11
CA ALA A 227 -14.33 -2.86 11.43
C ALA A 227 -15.46 -3.55 12.20
N GLU A 228 -16.68 -3.07 12.09
CA GLU A 228 -17.86 -3.71 12.67
C GLU A 228 -18.17 -5.03 11.95
N GLU A 229 -18.17 -5.01 10.61
CA GLU A 229 -18.39 -6.21 9.79
C GLU A 229 -17.37 -7.31 10.09
N ALA A 230 -16.09 -6.96 10.24
CA ALA A 230 -15.02 -7.91 10.54
C ALA A 230 -15.14 -8.56 11.94
N LEU A 231 -15.91 -7.95 12.85
CA LEU A 231 -16.18 -8.51 14.18
C LEU A 231 -17.49 -9.30 14.22
N GLU A 232 -18.47 -8.90 13.42
CA GLU A 232 -19.78 -9.56 13.35
C GLU A 232 -19.79 -10.79 12.43
N THR A 233 -18.93 -10.80 11.41
CA THR A 233 -18.83 -11.91 10.46
C THR A 233 -18.01 -13.03 11.09
N PRO A 234 -18.61 -14.18 11.44
CA PRO A 234 -17.81 -15.34 11.80
C PRO A 234 -16.87 -15.68 10.63
N PRO A 235 -15.65 -16.19 10.87
CA PRO A 235 -14.69 -16.51 9.81
C PRO A 235 -15.27 -17.42 8.70
N ASP A 236 -16.35 -18.13 9.01
CA ASP A 236 -17.07 -19.03 8.10
C ASP A 236 -18.19 -18.38 7.26
N ALA A 237 -18.55 -17.11 7.49
CA ALA A 237 -19.63 -16.42 6.77
C ALA A 237 -19.09 -15.61 5.57
N ASN A 238 -18.68 -16.33 4.52
CA ASN A 238 -18.43 -15.78 3.17
C ASN A 238 -19.73 -15.24 2.55
N SER A 239 -20.26 -14.13 3.08
CA SER A 239 -21.53 -13.53 2.63
C SER A 239 -21.38 -12.45 1.56
N GLY A 240 -20.14 -12.08 1.20
CA GLY A 240 -19.86 -11.15 0.09
C GLY A 240 -19.66 -11.85 -1.25
N LYS A 241 -19.57 -11.04 -2.31
CA LYS A 241 -19.41 -11.51 -3.70
C LYS A 241 -17.98 -12.02 -3.89
N PHE A 242 -17.79 -13.25 -4.36
CA PHE A 242 -16.43 -13.69 -4.73
C PHE A 242 -15.92 -12.88 -5.90
N MET A 243 -14.69 -12.38 -5.77
CA MET A 243 -14.04 -11.55 -6.78
C MET A 243 -12.57 -12.00 -6.96
N PRO A 244 -12.06 -12.03 -8.19
CA PRO A 244 -10.64 -12.23 -8.43
C PRO A 244 -9.93 -10.92 -8.12
N SER A 245 -8.68 -10.99 -7.68
CA SER A 245 -7.82 -9.81 -7.58
C SER A 245 -6.43 -10.14 -8.09
N LEU A 246 -5.87 -9.27 -8.92
CA LEU A 246 -4.49 -9.37 -9.37
C LEU A 246 -3.58 -8.77 -8.31
N ARG A 247 -2.51 -9.49 -7.98
CA ARG A 247 -1.53 -9.08 -6.98
C ARG A 247 -0.11 -9.30 -7.47
N GLY A 248 0.81 -8.42 -7.06
CA GLY A 248 2.23 -8.70 -7.14
C GLY A 248 2.56 -9.92 -6.30
N ARG A 249 3.35 -10.85 -6.82
CA ARG A 249 3.63 -12.13 -6.16
C ARG A 249 4.32 -11.97 -4.80
N ASP A 250 5.11 -10.91 -4.65
CA ASP A 250 5.82 -10.49 -3.44
C ASP A 250 4.93 -9.79 -2.41
N THR A 251 3.73 -9.37 -2.78
CA THR A 251 2.81 -8.63 -1.91
C THR A 251 1.88 -9.51 -1.07
N VAL A 252 1.96 -10.84 -1.22
CA VAL A 252 1.04 -11.79 -0.60
C VAL A 252 1.79 -13.02 -0.13
N ASP A 253 1.48 -13.49 1.08
CA ASP A 253 1.92 -14.80 1.55
C ASP A 253 1.09 -15.89 0.85
N LEU A 254 1.75 -16.58 -0.10
CA LEU A 254 1.14 -17.59 -0.95
C LEU A 254 0.71 -18.86 -0.20
N ASP A 255 1.27 -19.10 0.99
CA ASP A 255 0.91 -20.25 1.82
C ASP A 255 -0.37 -19.98 2.62
N GLU A 256 -0.72 -18.70 2.80
CA GLU A 256 -1.90 -18.30 3.58
C GLU A 256 -3.16 -18.10 2.74
N VAL A 257 -3.03 -17.81 1.44
CA VAL A 257 -4.18 -17.37 0.61
C VAL A 257 -4.58 -18.37 -0.46
N VAL A 258 -5.79 -18.22 -0.95
CA VAL A 258 -6.28 -18.94 -2.13
C VAL A 258 -5.86 -18.20 -3.41
N TRP A 259 -5.00 -18.82 -4.22
CA TRP A 259 -4.48 -18.22 -5.45
C TRP A 259 -4.23 -19.22 -6.58
N ARG A 260 -4.02 -18.70 -7.79
CA ARG A 260 -3.52 -19.45 -8.97
C ARG A 260 -2.58 -18.58 -9.81
N SER A 261 -1.72 -19.22 -10.61
CA SER A 261 -0.91 -18.50 -11.59
C SER A 261 -1.79 -17.89 -12.68
N LEU A 262 -1.43 -16.70 -13.16
CA LEU A 262 -2.09 -16.09 -14.30
C LEU A 262 -1.77 -16.84 -15.61
N VAL A 263 -0.51 -17.26 -15.76
CA VAL A 263 -0.04 -18.09 -16.88
C VAL A 263 0.30 -19.48 -16.34
N PRO A 264 -0.37 -20.55 -16.81
CA PRO A 264 -0.07 -21.91 -16.37
C PRO A 264 1.41 -22.26 -16.59
N GLU A 265 2.01 -23.01 -15.66
CA GLU A 265 3.39 -23.51 -15.73
C GLU A 265 4.52 -22.46 -15.66
N GLU A 266 4.21 -21.17 -15.50
CA GLU A 266 5.21 -20.10 -15.42
C GLU A 266 5.29 -19.46 -14.03
N ALA A 267 6.48 -19.45 -13.44
CA ALA A 267 6.73 -19.01 -12.06
C ALA A 267 7.45 -17.65 -11.96
N SER A 268 7.35 -16.80 -13.00
CA SER A 268 8.02 -15.49 -12.99
C SER A 268 7.51 -14.61 -11.87
N THR A 269 8.41 -13.99 -11.10
CA THR A 269 8.07 -13.00 -10.07
C THR A 269 7.56 -11.70 -10.64
N LEU A 270 7.81 -11.44 -11.93
CA LEU A 270 7.31 -10.25 -12.63
C LEU A 270 5.82 -10.38 -13.00
N LEU A 271 5.30 -11.61 -13.13
CA LEU A 271 3.89 -11.82 -13.44
C LEU A 271 3.03 -11.68 -12.18
N PRO A 272 1.84 -11.06 -12.29
CA PRO A 272 0.92 -11.05 -11.17
C PRO A 272 0.31 -12.44 -10.97
N ILE A 273 -0.12 -12.70 -9.75
CA ILE A 273 -0.95 -13.86 -9.39
C ILE A 273 -2.42 -13.46 -9.36
N VAL A 274 -3.30 -14.44 -9.50
CA VAL A 274 -4.75 -14.25 -9.29
C VAL A 274 -5.11 -14.80 -7.92
N VAL A 275 -5.52 -13.93 -7.00
CA VAL A 275 -6.06 -14.33 -5.69
C VAL A 275 -7.58 -14.35 -5.72
N CYS A 276 -8.20 -15.24 -4.96
CA CYS A 276 -9.64 -15.27 -4.74
C CYS A 276 -9.95 -14.58 -3.41
N GLY A 277 -10.93 -13.69 -3.41
CA GLY A 277 -11.37 -12.98 -2.22
C GLY A 277 -12.86 -12.72 -2.21
N VAL A 278 -13.33 -12.20 -1.08
CA VAL A 278 -14.68 -11.73 -0.87
C VAL A 278 -14.67 -10.21 -0.95
N ASP A 279 -15.45 -9.66 -1.88
CA ASP A 279 -15.73 -8.24 -1.92
C ASP A 279 -16.91 -7.91 -1.00
N GLY A 280 -16.64 -7.11 0.02
CA GLY A 280 -17.63 -6.56 0.95
C GLY A 280 -18.03 -5.13 0.59
N GLU A 281 -18.93 -4.52 1.35
CA GLU A 281 -19.40 -3.14 1.06
C GLU A 281 -18.28 -2.09 1.07
N SER A 282 -17.20 -2.36 1.79
CA SER A 282 -16.15 -1.39 2.10
C SER A 282 -14.72 -1.89 1.86
N THR A 283 -14.51 -3.21 1.79
CA THR A 283 -13.19 -3.83 1.69
C THR A 283 -13.22 -5.15 0.92
N PHE A 284 -12.13 -5.43 0.21
CA PHE A 284 -11.83 -6.74 -0.33
C PHE A 284 -11.00 -7.56 0.66
N GLY A 285 -11.51 -8.72 1.09
CA GLY A 285 -10.81 -9.68 1.94
C GLY A 285 -10.30 -10.86 1.13
N MET A 286 -8.99 -11.16 1.20
CA MET A 286 -8.44 -12.38 0.60
C MET A 286 -8.89 -13.60 1.39
N ILE A 287 -9.34 -14.65 0.70
CA ILE A 287 -9.74 -15.90 1.36
C ILE A 287 -8.48 -16.66 1.74
N ARG A 288 -8.41 -17.09 3.01
CA ARG A 288 -7.32 -17.94 3.48
C ARG A 288 -7.49 -19.36 2.98
N GLY A 289 -6.38 -20.05 2.72
CA GLY A 289 -6.37 -21.42 2.20
C GLY A 289 -7.12 -22.40 3.12
N ASP A 290 -6.99 -22.23 4.44
CA ASP A 290 -7.64 -23.05 5.47
C ASP A 290 -9.13 -22.72 5.67
N ALA A 291 -9.56 -21.49 5.35
CA ALA A 291 -10.94 -21.04 5.45
C ALA A 291 -11.79 -21.42 4.22
N MET A 292 -11.18 -21.93 3.14
CA MET A 292 -11.89 -22.28 1.92
C MET A 292 -12.65 -23.60 2.06
N GLN A 293 -13.98 -23.51 2.19
CA GLN A 293 -14.86 -24.67 2.39
C GLN A 293 -15.31 -25.34 1.07
N ARG A 294 -14.96 -24.78 -0.09
CA ARG A 294 -15.37 -25.28 -1.42
C ARG A 294 -14.17 -25.53 -2.35
N PRO A 295 -14.33 -26.31 -3.43
CA PRO A 295 -13.27 -26.50 -4.41
C PRO A 295 -12.75 -25.17 -4.96
N LEU A 296 -11.44 -25.10 -5.19
CA LEU A 296 -10.74 -23.92 -5.70
C LEU A 296 -11.30 -23.45 -7.05
N GLU A 297 -11.59 -24.40 -7.92
CA GLU A 297 -12.09 -24.17 -9.28
C GLU A 297 -13.45 -23.48 -9.23
N ASP A 298 -14.40 -24.00 -8.45
CA ASP A 298 -15.73 -23.42 -8.25
C ASP A 298 -15.67 -21.97 -7.75
N ALA A 299 -14.75 -21.68 -6.81
CA ALA A 299 -14.59 -20.33 -6.28
C ALA A 299 -14.09 -19.35 -7.35
N PHE A 300 -13.13 -19.76 -8.18
CA PHE A 300 -12.63 -18.93 -9.27
C PHE A 300 -13.64 -18.79 -10.43
N GLU A 301 -14.42 -19.82 -10.73
CA GLU A 301 -15.49 -19.73 -11.72
C GLU A 301 -16.55 -18.71 -11.30
N GLU A 302 -17.01 -18.75 -10.05
CA GLU A 302 -17.91 -17.76 -9.50
C GLU A 302 -17.30 -16.35 -9.55
N ALA A 303 -16.03 -16.22 -9.13
CA ALA A 303 -15.31 -14.95 -9.15
C ALA A 303 -15.20 -14.36 -10.56
N LEU A 304 -14.90 -15.18 -11.58
CA LEU A 304 -14.82 -14.72 -12.96
C LEU A 304 -16.20 -14.31 -13.53
N ALA A 305 -17.27 -15.05 -13.21
CA ALA A 305 -18.62 -14.67 -13.60
C ALA A 305 -19.02 -13.32 -13.00
N ASN A 306 -18.70 -13.14 -11.72
CA ASN A 306 -18.89 -11.92 -10.96
C ASN A 306 -18.10 -10.72 -11.53
N LEU A 307 -16.86 -10.95 -11.97
CA LEU A 307 -16.03 -9.96 -12.65
C LEU A 307 -16.63 -9.52 -13.99
N ALA A 308 -17.24 -10.43 -14.75
CA ALA A 308 -17.82 -10.11 -16.06
C ALA A 308 -18.88 -8.99 -15.96
N ASP A 309 -19.65 -8.97 -14.88
CA ASP A 309 -20.68 -7.95 -14.61
C ASP A 309 -20.11 -6.57 -14.22
N GLU A 310 -18.83 -6.49 -13.85
CA GLU A 310 -18.20 -5.22 -13.46
C GLU A 310 -18.05 -4.28 -14.66
N ARG A 311 -18.50 -3.05 -14.49
CA ARG A 311 -18.40 -2.01 -15.52
C ARG A 311 -17.09 -1.26 -15.40
N VAL A 312 -16.49 -0.98 -16.56
CA VAL A 312 -15.27 -0.21 -16.69
C VAL A 312 -15.46 0.87 -17.75
N ASN A 313 -14.64 1.91 -17.67
CA ASN A 313 -14.51 2.90 -18.73
C ASN A 313 -13.32 2.53 -19.61
N GLN A 314 -13.36 2.95 -20.86
CA GLN A 314 -12.27 2.81 -21.82
C GLN A 314 -11.95 4.19 -22.39
N GLU A 315 -10.68 4.54 -22.36
CA GLU A 315 -10.16 5.79 -22.92
C GLU A 315 -9.05 5.49 -23.92
N GLU A 316 -9.11 6.13 -25.08
CA GLU A 316 -8.06 6.00 -26.10
C GLU A 316 -6.98 7.05 -25.89
N LEU A 317 -5.72 6.61 -25.78
CA LEU A 317 -4.56 7.46 -25.63
C LEU A 317 -3.60 7.27 -26.81
N HIS A 318 -3.33 8.36 -27.53
CA HIS A 318 -2.32 8.39 -28.58
C HIS A 318 -0.98 8.85 -28.00
N ALA A 319 -0.01 7.95 -27.88
CA ALA A 319 1.33 8.29 -27.39
C ALA A 319 2.39 7.65 -28.28
N GLY A 320 3.42 8.39 -28.68
CA GLY A 320 4.56 7.82 -29.41
C GLY A 320 4.19 7.05 -30.69
N GLY A 321 3.08 7.42 -31.35
CA GLY A 321 2.56 6.74 -32.54
C GLY A 321 1.82 5.41 -32.28
N MET A 322 1.63 5.01 -31.02
CA MET A 322 0.78 3.87 -30.63
C MET A 322 -0.58 4.35 -30.14
N ILE A 323 -1.59 3.52 -30.35
CA ILE A 323 -2.89 3.62 -29.69
C ILE A 323 -2.80 2.75 -28.45
N VAL A 324 -3.05 3.34 -27.28
CA VAL A 324 -3.19 2.60 -26.02
C VAL A 324 -4.60 2.81 -25.50
N LEU A 325 -5.32 1.71 -25.32
CA LEU A 325 -6.57 1.72 -24.58
C LEU A 325 -6.26 1.66 -23.09
N VAL A 326 -6.78 2.64 -22.35
CA VAL A 326 -6.71 2.71 -20.90
C VAL A 326 -8.07 2.30 -20.35
N VAL A 327 -8.11 1.16 -19.69
CA VAL A 327 -9.30 0.66 -19.02
C VAL A 327 -9.23 1.06 -17.55
N ASN A 328 -10.23 1.79 -17.08
CA ASN A 328 -10.26 2.41 -15.75
C ASN A 328 -11.70 2.51 -15.19
N GLY A 329 -11.90 3.28 -14.12
CA GLY A 329 -13.24 3.62 -13.61
C GLY A 329 -13.87 2.55 -12.69
N SER A 330 -13.15 1.47 -12.42
CA SER A 330 -13.50 0.46 -11.42
C SER A 330 -12.25 0.00 -10.68
N PHE A 331 -12.44 -0.42 -9.43
CA PHE A 331 -11.40 -1.11 -8.65
C PHE A 331 -10.88 -2.35 -9.38
N TYR A 332 -11.77 -3.04 -10.12
CA TYR A 332 -11.51 -4.29 -10.85
C TYR A 332 -11.07 -4.09 -12.31
N ALA A 333 -10.71 -2.88 -12.71
CA ALA A 333 -10.34 -2.62 -14.10
C ALA A 333 -9.06 -3.35 -14.53
N ALA A 334 -8.10 -3.58 -13.63
CA ALA A 334 -6.91 -4.39 -13.90
C ALA A 334 -7.29 -5.86 -14.18
N GLU A 335 -8.21 -6.38 -13.36
CA GLU A 335 -8.69 -7.76 -13.39
C GLU A 335 -9.46 -8.09 -14.67
N LYS A 336 -9.96 -7.10 -15.42
CA LYS A 336 -10.62 -7.33 -16.72
C LYS A 336 -9.76 -8.05 -17.76
N VAL A 337 -8.44 -8.15 -17.56
CA VAL A 337 -7.58 -9.06 -18.33
C VAL A 337 -7.99 -10.54 -18.23
N LEU A 338 -8.75 -10.91 -17.18
CA LEU A 338 -9.28 -12.25 -16.95
C LEU A 338 -10.66 -12.49 -17.59
N ASP A 339 -11.32 -11.43 -18.08
CA ASP A 339 -12.64 -11.48 -18.70
C ASP A 339 -12.49 -11.73 -20.20
N VAL A 340 -12.60 -13.00 -20.60
CA VAL A 340 -12.35 -13.45 -21.98
C VAL A 340 -13.23 -12.72 -23.01
N PRO A 341 -14.58 -12.62 -22.83
CA PRO A 341 -15.41 -11.83 -23.73
C PRO A 341 -14.99 -10.35 -23.83
N PHE A 342 -14.63 -9.73 -22.70
CA PHE A 342 -14.15 -8.35 -22.71
C PHE A 342 -12.86 -8.19 -23.52
N MET A 343 -11.88 -9.06 -23.29
CA MET A 343 -10.61 -9.04 -24.02
C MET A 343 -10.78 -9.34 -25.51
N GLN A 344 -11.70 -10.22 -25.89
CA GLN A 344 -12.09 -10.45 -27.29
C GLN A 344 -12.68 -9.18 -27.93
N GLY A 345 -13.48 -8.41 -27.19
CA GLY A 345 -13.94 -7.09 -27.66
C GLY A 345 -12.78 -6.13 -27.95
N LEU A 346 -11.72 -6.15 -27.15
CA LEU A 346 -10.53 -5.34 -27.39
C LEU A 346 -9.70 -5.83 -28.58
N HIS A 347 -9.66 -7.14 -28.85
CA HIS A 347 -9.07 -7.69 -30.07
C HIS A 347 -9.77 -7.14 -31.32
N ASP A 348 -11.10 -7.12 -31.32
CA ASP A 348 -11.92 -6.59 -32.41
C ASP A 348 -11.71 -5.08 -32.61
N GLU A 349 -11.66 -4.32 -31.52
CA GLU A 349 -11.45 -2.87 -31.52
C GLU A 349 -10.08 -2.48 -32.09
N LEU A 350 -9.02 -3.13 -31.61
CA LEU A 350 -7.64 -2.88 -32.05
C LEU A 350 -7.26 -3.62 -33.33
N ARG A 351 -8.15 -4.51 -33.83
CA ARG A 351 -7.95 -5.38 -35.00
C ARG A 351 -6.63 -6.14 -34.92
N ALA A 352 -6.39 -6.78 -33.78
CA ALA A 352 -5.14 -7.46 -33.47
C ALA A 352 -5.37 -8.95 -33.22
N GLU A 353 -4.51 -9.81 -33.75
CA GLU A 353 -4.49 -11.23 -33.40
C GLU A 353 -3.91 -11.44 -31.99
N THR A 354 -2.89 -10.65 -31.65
CA THR A 354 -2.29 -10.61 -30.31
C THR A 354 -2.43 -9.23 -29.71
N LEU A 355 -2.85 -9.15 -28.45
CA LEU A 355 -2.81 -7.92 -27.67
C LEU A 355 -1.58 -7.91 -26.77
N ALA A 356 -0.98 -6.73 -26.63
CA ALA A 356 0.00 -6.44 -25.60
C ALA A 356 -0.72 -5.74 -24.44
N VAL A 357 -0.63 -6.32 -23.25
CA VAL A 357 -1.43 -5.94 -22.08
C VAL A 357 -0.55 -5.72 -20.87
N ALA A 358 -0.84 -4.69 -20.06
CA ALA A 358 -0.15 -4.48 -18.80
C ALA A 358 -1.14 -4.10 -17.69
N THR A 359 -0.88 -4.60 -16.48
CA THR A 359 -1.61 -4.24 -15.25
C THR A 359 -0.62 -3.60 -14.27
N PRO A 360 -0.18 -2.36 -14.53
CA PRO A 360 0.85 -1.72 -13.71
C PRO A 360 0.38 -1.46 -12.28
N THR A 361 -0.91 -1.21 -12.08
CA THR A 361 -1.48 -0.77 -10.80
C THR A 361 -2.94 -1.16 -10.65
N ARG A 362 -3.41 -1.24 -9.41
CA ARG A 362 -4.82 -1.55 -9.08
C ARG A 362 -5.78 -0.55 -9.74
N GLY A 363 -6.82 -1.09 -10.39
CA GLY A 363 -7.83 -0.31 -11.11
C GLY A 363 -7.37 0.24 -12.47
N MET A 364 -6.28 -0.29 -13.04
CA MET A 364 -5.80 0.10 -14.36
C MET A 364 -5.36 -1.09 -15.20
N LEU A 365 -5.87 -1.14 -16.42
CA LEU A 365 -5.44 -2.06 -17.46
C LEU A 365 -5.06 -1.25 -18.70
N LEU A 366 -3.84 -1.47 -19.21
CA LEU A 366 -3.34 -0.88 -20.44
C LEU A 366 -3.35 -1.94 -21.53
N VAL A 367 -3.86 -1.60 -22.71
CA VAL A 367 -3.95 -2.52 -23.85
C VAL A 367 -3.50 -1.83 -25.13
N THR A 368 -2.69 -2.50 -25.94
CA THR A 368 -2.34 -2.05 -27.29
C THR A 368 -2.26 -3.24 -28.25
N ASN A 369 -2.12 -2.94 -29.54
CA ASN A 369 -1.91 -3.95 -30.57
C ASN A 369 -0.52 -4.60 -30.38
N GLY A 370 -0.50 -5.91 -30.19
CA GLY A 370 0.71 -6.72 -29.96
C GLY A 370 1.33 -7.29 -31.24
N ASP A 371 0.72 -7.07 -32.41
CA ASP A 371 1.21 -7.59 -33.69
C ASP A 371 2.35 -6.75 -34.29
N ASP A 372 2.64 -5.55 -33.74
CA ASP A 372 3.80 -4.72 -34.10
C ASP A 372 4.92 -4.79 -33.05
N PRO A 373 5.99 -5.59 -33.29
CA PRO A 373 7.07 -5.74 -32.32
C PRO A 373 7.81 -4.45 -31.98
N ARG A 374 7.76 -3.44 -32.85
CA ARG A 374 8.43 -2.15 -32.63
C ARG A 374 7.79 -1.35 -31.49
N MET A 375 6.54 -1.66 -31.17
CA MET A 375 5.76 -0.98 -30.14
C MET A 375 5.99 -1.55 -28.75
N PHE A 376 6.42 -2.81 -28.63
CA PHE A 376 6.62 -3.45 -27.32
C PHE A 376 7.58 -2.68 -26.41
N ALA A 377 8.72 -2.22 -26.91
CA ALA A 377 9.67 -1.49 -26.07
C ALA A 377 9.08 -0.17 -25.53
N ARG A 378 8.26 0.51 -26.33
CA ARG A 378 7.59 1.76 -25.92
C ARG A 378 6.47 1.48 -24.93
N PHE A 379 5.67 0.45 -25.20
CA PHE A 379 4.58 0.04 -24.33
C PHE A 379 5.09 -0.49 -22.99
N ALA A 380 6.17 -1.28 -22.98
CA ALA A 380 6.84 -1.75 -21.78
C ALA A 380 7.40 -0.59 -20.95
N ALA A 381 8.02 0.41 -21.60
CA ALA A 381 8.47 1.62 -20.91
C ALA A 381 7.30 2.40 -20.26
N LEU A 382 6.15 2.50 -20.95
CA LEU A 382 4.95 3.12 -20.40
C LEU A 382 4.40 2.32 -19.20
N ALA A 383 4.29 0.99 -19.34
CA ALA A 383 3.84 0.11 -18.27
C ALA A 383 4.76 0.22 -17.05
N ARG A 384 6.09 0.24 -17.26
CA ARG A 384 7.07 0.36 -16.20
C ARG A 384 6.99 1.71 -15.49
N LEU A 385 6.88 2.81 -16.23
CA LEU A 385 6.69 4.14 -15.66
C LEU A 385 5.45 4.17 -14.74
N ARG A 386 4.32 3.62 -15.22
CA ARG A 386 3.09 3.55 -14.42
C ARG A 386 3.24 2.66 -13.19
N TYR A 387 3.95 1.54 -13.31
CA TYR A 387 4.23 0.64 -12.20
C TYR A 387 5.08 1.34 -11.13
N ASP A 388 6.18 1.98 -11.53
CA ASP A 388 7.11 2.67 -10.63
C ASP A 388 6.41 3.86 -9.92
N ASP A 389 5.53 4.59 -10.62
CA ASP A 389 4.73 5.70 -10.07
C ASP A 389 3.65 5.24 -9.08
N SER A 390 3.32 3.94 -9.04
CA SER A 390 2.16 3.43 -8.29
C SER A 390 2.43 3.07 -6.83
N GLY A 391 3.70 3.00 -6.41
CA GLY A 391 4.08 2.67 -5.04
C GLY A 391 3.38 1.39 -4.53
N ALA A 392 2.69 1.48 -3.38
CA ALA A 392 2.01 0.35 -2.74
C ALA A 392 0.80 -0.23 -3.52
N ARG A 393 0.42 0.39 -4.64
CA ARG A 393 -0.67 -0.09 -5.51
C ARG A 393 -0.19 -0.86 -6.73
N SER A 394 1.12 -0.93 -6.92
CA SER A 394 1.73 -1.64 -8.03
C SER A 394 1.29 -3.11 -8.06
N ILE A 395 1.08 -3.64 -9.27
CA ILE A 395 0.69 -5.04 -9.48
C ILE A 395 1.80 -5.77 -10.23
N SER A 396 2.12 -5.32 -11.45
CA SER A 396 3.14 -5.96 -12.27
C SER A 396 3.73 -4.99 -13.30
N PRO A 397 5.06 -4.97 -13.49
CA PRO A 397 5.68 -4.21 -14.57
C PRO A 397 5.63 -4.96 -15.92
N ALA A 398 5.17 -6.22 -15.94
CA ALA A 398 5.26 -7.08 -17.10
C ALA A 398 4.26 -6.71 -18.20
N VAL A 399 4.69 -6.83 -19.45
CA VAL A 399 3.80 -6.82 -20.62
C VAL A 399 3.40 -8.24 -20.95
N MET A 400 2.15 -8.55 -20.70
CA MET A 400 1.51 -9.82 -21.00
C MET A 400 1.03 -9.86 -22.46
N LEU A 401 0.99 -11.06 -23.02
CA LEU A 401 0.43 -11.32 -24.34
C LEU A 401 -0.92 -11.99 -24.16
N VAL A 402 -1.93 -11.48 -24.88
CA VAL A 402 -3.28 -12.03 -24.87
C VAL A 402 -3.65 -12.48 -26.28
N THR A 403 -4.12 -13.71 -26.39
CA THR A 403 -4.55 -14.36 -27.64
C THR A 403 -5.90 -15.02 -27.39
N ASP A 404 -6.85 -14.85 -28.31
CA ASP A 404 -8.23 -15.34 -28.17
C ASP A 404 -8.92 -14.90 -26.86
N GLY A 405 -8.50 -13.75 -26.32
CA GLY A 405 -8.98 -13.20 -25.04
C GLY A 405 -8.37 -13.83 -23.78
N VAL A 406 -7.38 -14.72 -23.90
CA VAL A 406 -6.70 -15.37 -22.78
C VAL A 406 -5.24 -14.95 -22.70
N VAL A 407 -4.72 -14.72 -21.49
CA VAL A 407 -3.29 -14.47 -21.28
C VAL A 407 -2.49 -15.72 -21.65
N SER A 408 -1.70 -15.62 -22.72
CA SER A 408 -0.96 -16.73 -23.32
C SER A 408 0.53 -16.71 -22.98
N GLY A 409 1.05 -15.59 -22.47
CA GLY A 409 2.44 -15.45 -22.05
C GLY A 409 2.80 -14.01 -21.68
N TYR A 410 4.09 -13.69 -21.68
CA TYR A 410 4.58 -12.33 -21.49
C TYR A 410 5.90 -12.07 -22.21
N VAL A 411 6.21 -10.79 -22.39
CA VAL A 411 7.47 -10.32 -22.94
C VAL A 411 8.54 -10.43 -21.86
N ARG A 412 9.46 -11.37 -22.02
CA ARG A 412 10.65 -11.46 -21.17
C ARG A 412 11.58 -10.29 -21.49
N GLU A 413 11.97 -9.53 -20.46
CA GLU A 413 13.16 -8.68 -20.60
C GLU A 413 14.32 -9.58 -21.02
N THR A 414 15.00 -9.17 -22.09
CA THR A 414 16.26 -9.83 -22.42
C THR A 414 17.17 -9.59 -21.23
N ALA A 415 17.63 -10.67 -20.59
CA ALA A 415 18.70 -10.57 -19.61
C ALA A 415 19.77 -9.65 -20.21
N GLU A 416 20.13 -8.59 -19.49
CA GLU A 416 21.20 -7.70 -19.93
C GLU A 416 22.41 -8.55 -20.39
N PRO A 417 23.04 -8.18 -21.53
CA PRO A 417 24.14 -8.96 -22.11
C PRO A 417 25.34 -9.12 -21.19
#